data_AF-A0A381S567-F1
#
_entry.id   AF-A0A381S567-F1
#
_cell.length_a   1.000
_cell.length_b   1.000
_cell.length_c   1.000
_cell.angle_alpha   90.00
_cell.angle_beta   90.00
_cell.angle_gamma   90.00
#
_symmetry.space_group_name_H-M   'P 1'
#
loop_
_entity.id
_entity.type
_entity.pdbx_description
1 polymer ?
#
loop_
_entity_poly.entity_id
_entity_poly.type
_entity_poly.pdbx_seq_one_letter_code
_entity_poly.pdbx_strand_id
1 'polypeptide(L)'
;MNAADRGQLLWKMGDLIVENAGELAAVETQDNGKRTADILPGLQSWLAESFWYYAGLADKIHGDVIPANVTGILNYTRHEPFGVVASITAWNSPLLIAIWKIAPALAAGNTMVIKPSEHASASTLALMKVLSELIPPGVLNVVTGFG
;
A
#
# COMPACT_ATOMS: atom_id res chain seq x y z
N MET A 1 16.08 -1.70 6.28
CA MET A 1 15.43 -0.40 6.01
C MET A 1 14.82 0.10 7.31
N ASN A 2 15.18 1.29 7.77
CA ASN A 2 14.59 1.87 8.99
C ASN A 2 13.19 2.46 8.66
N ALA A 3 12.50 3.02 9.68
CA ALA A 3 11.15 3.56 9.50
C ALA A 3 11.09 4.80 8.57
N ALA A 4 12.09 5.68 8.65
CA ALA A 4 12.17 6.86 7.81
C ALA A 4 12.45 6.50 6.34
N ASP A 5 13.34 5.54 6.10
CA ASP A 5 13.61 5.01 4.76
C ASP A 5 12.34 4.41 4.13
N ARG A 6 11.52 3.68 4.92
CA ARG A 6 10.21 3.18 4.45
C ARG A 6 9.26 4.32 4.11
N GLY A 7 9.24 5.38 4.91
CA GLY A 7 8.49 6.59 4.61
C GLY A 7 8.90 7.21 3.27
N GLN A 8 10.19 7.36 3.01
CA GLN A 8 10.70 7.87 1.73
C GLN A 8 10.32 6.98 0.55
N LEU A 9 10.37 5.65 0.73
CA LEU A 9 9.93 4.70 -0.28
C LEU A 9 8.45 4.91 -0.60
N LEU A 10 7.58 4.95 0.41
CA LEU A 10 6.14 5.19 0.22
C LEU A 10 5.87 6.53 -0.44
N TRP A 11 6.64 7.57 -0.11
CA TRP A 11 6.48 8.87 -0.73
C TRP A 11 6.69 8.78 -2.25
N LYS A 12 7.79 8.16 -2.68
CA LYS A 12 8.10 7.92 -4.09
C LYS A 12 7.07 7.04 -4.79
N MET A 13 6.44 6.09 -4.07
CA MET A 13 5.34 5.31 -4.63
C MET A 13 4.18 6.23 -5.01
N GLY A 14 3.79 7.18 -4.15
CA GLY A 14 2.77 8.18 -4.47
C GLY A 14 3.12 9.01 -5.70
N ASP A 15 4.37 9.46 -5.82
CA ASP A 15 4.85 10.22 -6.98
C ASP A 15 4.71 9.42 -8.28
N LEU A 16 5.14 8.14 -8.28
CA LEU A 16 5.02 7.25 -9.44
C LEU A 16 3.56 6.99 -9.84
N ILE A 17 2.62 6.97 -8.89
CA ILE A 17 1.19 6.85 -9.20
C ILE A 17 0.72 8.07 -10.00
N VAL A 18 1.12 9.27 -9.58
CA VAL A 18 0.74 10.52 -10.28
C VAL A 18 1.36 10.56 -11.66
N GLU A 19 2.65 10.24 -11.78
CA GLU A 19 3.38 10.22 -13.05
C GLU A 19 2.76 9.25 -14.07
N ASN A 20 2.25 8.10 -13.60
CA ASN A 20 1.67 7.06 -14.45
C ASN A 20 0.13 7.03 -14.42
N ALA A 21 -0.51 8.06 -13.87
CA ALA A 21 -1.95 8.07 -13.60
C ALA A 21 -2.80 7.83 -14.86
N GLY A 22 -2.38 8.37 -16.00
CA GLY A 22 -3.07 8.19 -17.28
C GLY A 22 -3.06 6.74 -17.78
N GLU A 23 -1.90 6.08 -17.73
CA GLU A 23 -1.76 4.67 -18.12
C GLU A 23 -2.54 3.76 -17.15
N LEU A 24 -2.37 3.97 -15.84
CA LEU A 24 -3.09 3.21 -14.82
C LEU A 24 -4.61 3.35 -14.95
N ALA A 25 -5.11 4.56 -15.22
CA ALA A 25 -6.53 4.81 -15.44
C ALA A 25 -7.06 4.12 -16.71
N ALA A 26 -6.26 4.09 -17.79
CA ALA A 26 -6.62 3.40 -19.02
C ALA A 26 -6.70 1.88 -18.80
N VAL A 27 -5.73 1.29 -18.10
CA VAL A 27 -5.75 -0.15 -17.78
C VAL A 27 -6.93 -0.50 -16.87
N GLU A 28 -7.19 0.27 -15.80
CA GLU A 28 -8.37 0.06 -14.94
C GLU A 28 -9.66 0.11 -15.78
N THR A 29 -9.79 1.07 -16.68
CA THR A 29 -10.97 1.20 -17.56
C THR A 29 -11.16 -0.04 -18.44
N GLN A 30 -10.07 -0.56 -19.00
CA GLN A 30 -10.11 -1.75 -19.83
C GLN A 30 -10.41 -3.03 -19.03
N ASP A 31 -9.92 -3.10 -17.80
CA ASP A 31 -9.96 -4.29 -16.95
C ASP A 31 -11.31 -4.44 -16.22
N ASN A 32 -11.87 -3.36 -15.66
CA ASN A 32 -13.13 -3.43 -14.89
C ASN A 32 -14.29 -2.58 -15.44
N GLY A 33 -14.07 -1.82 -16.52
CA GLY A 33 -15.10 -1.00 -17.16
C GLY A 33 -15.38 0.35 -16.49
N LYS A 34 -14.69 0.72 -15.41
CA LYS A 34 -14.82 2.04 -14.79
C LYS A 34 -14.33 3.12 -15.75
N ARG A 35 -15.04 4.24 -15.89
CA ARG A 35 -14.63 5.29 -16.83
C ARG A 35 -13.33 5.94 -16.36
N THR A 36 -12.42 6.24 -17.28
CA THR A 36 -11.18 6.97 -16.99
C THR A 36 -11.45 8.27 -16.22
N ALA A 37 -12.52 8.99 -16.57
CA ALA A 37 -12.92 10.22 -15.88
C ALA A 37 -13.27 10.03 -14.40
N ASP A 38 -13.66 8.82 -13.98
CA ASP A 38 -14.03 8.51 -12.60
C ASP A 38 -12.82 8.10 -11.74
N ILE A 39 -11.73 7.62 -12.35
CA ILE A 39 -10.54 7.12 -11.62
C ILE A 39 -9.32 8.02 -11.74
N LEU A 40 -9.11 8.68 -12.89
CA LEU A 40 -7.94 9.50 -13.15
C LEU A 40 -7.76 10.63 -12.13
N PRO A 41 -8.80 11.41 -11.76
CA PRO A 41 -8.64 12.45 -10.75
C PRO A 41 -8.20 11.88 -9.39
N GLY A 42 -8.66 10.66 -9.06
CA GLY A 42 -8.27 9.99 -7.82
C GLY A 42 -6.81 9.56 -7.81
N LEU A 43 -6.31 9.00 -8.91
CA LEU A 43 -4.89 8.65 -9.07
C LEU A 43 -3.98 9.87 -8.98
N GLN A 44 -4.44 11.03 -9.46
CA GLN A 44 -3.72 12.29 -9.37
C GLN A 44 -3.84 13.00 -8.01
N SER A 45 -4.66 12.47 -7.09
CA SER A 45 -4.92 13.08 -5.78
C SER A 45 -5.02 12.01 -4.69
N TRP A 46 -6.22 11.75 -4.16
CA TRP A 46 -6.45 11.01 -2.91
C TRP A 46 -5.93 9.56 -2.90
N LEU A 47 -5.74 8.92 -4.07
CA LEU A 47 -5.07 7.62 -4.14
C LEU A 47 -3.55 7.74 -3.97
N ALA A 48 -2.91 8.73 -4.60
CA ALA A 48 -1.50 9.02 -4.34
C ALA A 48 -1.29 9.57 -2.92
N GLU A 49 -2.21 10.41 -2.42
CA GLU A 49 -2.19 10.90 -1.04
C GLU A 49 -2.27 9.77 -0.02
N SER A 50 -2.88 8.64 -0.34
CA SER A 50 -2.85 7.48 0.55
C SER A 50 -1.41 7.05 0.83
N PHE A 51 -0.54 7.01 -0.18
CA PHE A 51 0.88 6.72 0.00
C PHE A 51 1.60 7.83 0.76
N TRP A 52 1.40 9.10 0.41
CA TRP A 52 2.05 10.23 1.11
C TRP A 52 1.63 10.33 2.58
N TYR A 53 0.36 10.08 2.88
CA TYR A 53 -0.16 10.05 4.25
C TYR A 53 0.53 8.97 5.08
N TYR A 54 0.55 7.73 4.58
CA TYR A 54 1.18 6.62 5.29
C TYR A 54 2.72 6.71 5.30
N ALA A 55 3.33 7.36 4.30
CA ALA A 55 4.74 7.75 4.34
C ALA A 55 5.02 8.65 5.55
N GLY A 56 4.17 9.65 5.76
CA GLY A 56 4.25 10.54 6.92
C GLY A 56 3.99 9.84 8.25
N LEU A 57 3.29 8.71 8.28
CA LEU A 57 3.06 7.92 9.50
C LEU A 57 4.14 6.86 9.77
N ALA A 58 4.95 6.47 8.78
CA ALA A 58 5.84 5.31 8.87
C ALA A 58 6.82 5.37 10.05
N ASP A 59 7.27 6.56 10.44
CA ASP A 59 8.18 6.83 11.56
C ASP A 59 7.47 7.30 12.85
N LYS A 60 6.13 7.34 12.85
CA LYS A 60 5.29 7.81 13.97
C LYS A 60 4.52 6.71 14.67
N ILE A 61 4.81 5.45 14.34
CA ILE A 61 4.25 4.28 15.02
C ILE A 61 4.98 4.10 16.36
N HIS A 62 4.48 4.77 17.40
CA HIS A 62 5.06 4.77 18.75
C HIS A 62 4.21 3.92 19.70
N GLY A 63 4.87 3.26 20.65
CA GLY A 63 4.19 2.70 21.81
C GLY A 63 4.18 3.69 22.98
N ASP A 64 3.77 3.20 24.14
CA ASP A 64 3.59 3.97 25.36
C ASP A 64 4.57 3.52 26.44
N VAL A 65 4.89 4.43 27.36
CA VAL A 65 5.54 4.10 28.63
C VAL A 65 4.47 4.17 29.72
N ILE A 66 4.24 3.05 30.39
CA ILE A 66 3.11 2.90 31.33
C ILE A 66 3.65 2.98 32.76
N PRO A 67 3.11 3.86 33.64
CA PRO A 67 3.51 3.90 35.04
C PRO A 67 3.31 2.54 35.73
N ALA A 68 4.38 2.00 36.30
CA ALA A 68 4.31 0.76 37.08
C ALA A 68 3.95 1.08 38.54
N ASN A 69 3.03 0.29 39.12
CA ASN A 69 2.69 0.37 40.54
C ASN A 69 3.75 -0.27 41.47
N VAL A 70 4.82 -0.81 40.89
CA VAL A 70 5.92 -1.49 41.59
C VAL A 70 7.23 -0.80 41.22
N THR A 71 8.07 -0.54 42.22
CA THR A 71 9.38 0.10 42.02
C THR A 71 10.34 -0.83 41.26
N GLY A 72 11.20 -0.24 40.43
CA GLY A 72 12.22 -0.99 39.70
C GLY A 72 11.74 -1.72 38.44
N ILE A 73 10.49 -1.52 38.00
CA ILE A 73 9.96 -2.10 36.76
C ILE A 73 9.68 -1.00 35.73
N LEU A 74 10.19 -1.20 34.51
CA LEU A 74 9.86 -0.39 33.33
C LEU A 74 8.81 -1.12 32.48
N ASN A 75 7.60 -0.56 32.39
CA ASN A 75 6.56 -1.04 31.49
C ASN A 75 6.49 -0.16 30.25
N TYR A 76 6.49 -0.77 29.08
CA TYR A 76 6.30 -0.08 27.82
C TYR A 76 5.64 -0.99 26.79
N THR A 77 5.01 -0.38 25.78
CA THR A 77 4.45 -1.10 24.64
C THR A 77 5.29 -0.87 23.39
N ARG A 78 5.17 -1.80 22.44
CA ARG A 78 5.70 -1.65 21.09
C ARG A 78 4.64 -2.11 20.11
N HIS A 79 4.54 -1.40 19.00
CA HIS A 79 3.80 -1.88 17.84
C HIS A 79 4.80 -2.47 16.86
N GLU A 80 4.74 -3.78 16.68
CA GLU A 80 5.58 -4.52 15.76
C GLU A 80 4.74 -4.92 14.53
N PRO A 81 5.36 -5.01 13.33
CA PRO A 81 4.67 -5.54 12.16
C PRO A 81 4.19 -6.97 12.43
N PHE A 82 3.04 -7.33 11.87
CA PHE A 82 2.56 -8.70 11.87
C PHE A 82 3.45 -9.65 11.05
N GLY A 83 4.19 -9.10 10.07
CA GLY A 83 5.09 -9.85 9.20
C GLY A 83 4.54 -9.94 7.79
N VAL A 84 4.20 -11.16 7.33
CA VAL A 84 3.60 -11.37 6.01
C VAL A 84 2.09 -11.25 6.10
N VAL A 85 1.50 -10.31 5.35
CA VAL A 85 0.05 -10.11 5.28
C VAL A 85 -0.50 -10.48 3.91
N ALA A 86 -1.66 -11.13 3.89
CA ALA A 86 -2.36 -11.48 2.66
C ALA A 86 -3.54 -10.53 2.44
N SER A 87 -3.77 -10.14 1.19
CA SER A 87 -4.89 -9.30 0.78
C SER A 87 -5.59 -9.90 -0.42
N ILE A 88 -6.88 -10.22 -0.26
CA ILE A 88 -7.77 -10.59 -1.36
C ILE A 88 -8.62 -9.37 -1.70
N THR A 89 -8.61 -8.91 -2.95
CA THR A 89 -9.27 -7.66 -3.36
C THR A 89 -10.38 -7.88 -4.39
N ALA A 90 -11.45 -7.09 -4.30
CA ALA A 90 -12.60 -7.17 -5.20
C ALA A 90 -12.36 -6.45 -6.54
N TRP A 91 -13.20 -6.78 -7.53
CA TRP A 91 -13.08 -6.31 -8.92
C TRP A 91 -13.64 -4.91 -9.20
N ASN A 92 -14.49 -4.38 -8.32
CA ASN A 92 -15.24 -3.15 -8.59
C ASN A 92 -14.38 -1.88 -8.52
N SER A 93 -13.21 -1.93 -7.88
CA SER A 93 -12.22 -0.84 -7.86
C SER A 93 -10.80 -1.36 -7.53
N PRO A 94 -10.17 -2.18 -8.39
CA PRO A 94 -8.95 -2.92 -8.04
C PRO A 94 -7.80 -2.00 -7.64
N LEU A 95 -7.51 -0.92 -8.39
CA LEU A 95 -6.44 0.01 -8.03
C LEU A 95 -6.67 0.67 -6.65
N LEU A 96 -7.88 1.16 -6.41
CA LEU A 96 -8.26 1.78 -5.14
C LEU A 96 -8.06 0.81 -3.98
N ILE A 97 -8.62 -0.39 -4.09
CA ILE A 97 -8.60 -1.37 -3.00
C ILE A 97 -7.16 -1.85 -2.76
N ALA A 98 -6.36 -2.03 -3.81
CA ALA A 98 -4.95 -2.40 -3.70
C ALA A 98 -4.15 -1.30 -2.98
N ILE A 99 -4.26 -0.04 -3.43
CA ILE A 99 -3.53 1.10 -2.85
C ILE A 99 -3.85 1.27 -1.36
N TRP A 100 -5.14 1.22 -1.00
CA TRP A 100 -5.58 1.36 0.40
C TRP A 100 -5.09 0.24 1.32
N LYS A 101 -4.70 -0.91 0.77
CA LYS A 101 -4.12 -2.00 1.56
C LYS A 101 -2.60 -1.96 1.58
N ILE A 102 -1.96 -1.65 0.45
CA ILE A 102 -0.50 -1.60 0.34
C ILE A 102 0.07 -0.52 1.25
N ALA A 103 -0.44 0.71 1.15
CA ALA A 103 0.14 1.87 1.84
C ALA A 103 0.24 1.69 3.37
N PRO A 104 -0.84 1.33 4.11
CA PRO A 104 -0.72 1.10 5.56
C PRO A 104 0.13 -0.13 5.91
N ALA A 105 0.04 -1.21 5.13
CA ALA A 105 0.77 -2.44 5.43
C ALA A 105 2.29 -2.22 5.36
N LEU A 106 2.77 -1.56 4.31
CA LEU A 106 4.18 -1.25 4.14
C LEU A 106 4.67 -0.20 5.14
N ALA A 107 3.84 0.80 5.49
CA ALA A 107 4.19 1.80 6.50
C ALA A 107 4.44 1.14 7.87
N ALA A 108 3.56 0.22 8.25
CA ALA A 108 3.70 -0.60 9.46
C ALA A 108 4.90 -1.57 9.42
N GLY A 109 5.56 -1.73 8.27
CA GLY A 109 6.73 -2.59 8.11
C GLY A 109 6.38 -4.05 7.77
N ASN A 110 5.17 -4.32 7.31
CA ASN A 110 4.79 -5.64 6.81
C ASN A 110 5.28 -5.83 5.37
N THR A 111 5.35 -7.10 4.96
CA THR A 111 5.40 -7.49 3.55
C THR A 111 4.03 -8.01 3.14
N MET A 112 3.65 -7.85 1.87
CA MET A 112 2.30 -8.18 1.41
C MET A 112 2.27 -9.14 0.22
N VAL A 113 1.32 -10.07 0.25
CA VAL A 113 0.87 -10.85 -0.91
C VAL A 113 -0.55 -10.42 -1.26
N ILE A 114 -0.76 -9.96 -2.49
CA ILE A 114 -2.08 -9.53 -2.98
C ILE A 114 -2.58 -10.55 -4.00
N LYS A 115 -3.83 -10.97 -3.83
CA LYS A 115 -4.58 -11.74 -4.82
C LYS A 115 -5.76 -10.90 -5.31
N PRO A 116 -5.64 -10.23 -6.46
CA PRO A 116 -6.76 -9.49 -7.03
C PRO A 116 -7.83 -10.45 -7.55
N SER A 117 -9.05 -9.94 -7.70
CA SER A 117 -10.14 -10.72 -8.30
C SER A 117 -9.78 -11.15 -9.72
N GLU A 118 -10.12 -12.39 -10.04
CA GLU A 118 -10.04 -12.99 -11.37
C GLU A 118 -10.80 -12.19 -12.45
N HIS A 119 -11.77 -11.36 -12.05
CA HIS A 119 -12.54 -10.54 -12.97
C HIS A 119 -11.84 -9.24 -13.37
N ALA A 120 -10.88 -8.75 -12.57
CA ALA A 120 -10.17 -7.51 -12.82
C ALA A 120 -8.80 -7.50 -12.12
N SER A 121 -7.84 -8.19 -12.72
CA SER A 121 -6.47 -8.35 -12.20
C SER A 121 -5.44 -7.49 -12.90
N ALA A 122 -5.71 -7.04 -14.13
CA ALA A 122 -4.72 -6.38 -14.98
C ALA A 122 -4.28 -5.03 -14.42
N SER A 123 -5.18 -4.24 -13.83
CA SER A 123 -4.81 -2.94 -13.28
C SER A 123 -3.92 -3.06 -12.03
N THR A 124 -4.12 -4.09 -11.22
CA THR A 124 -3.22 -4.41 -10.09
C THR A 124 -1.83 -4.82 -10.58
N LEU A 125 -1.74 -5.60 -11.66
CA LEU A 125 -0.45 -5.96 -12.26
C LEU A 125 0.26 -4.76 -12.90
N ALA A 126 -0.48 -3.87 -13.54
CA ALA A 126 0.06 -2.61 -14.07
C ALA A 126 0.62 -1.73 -12.95
N LEU A 127 -0.08 -1.62 -11.83
CA LEU A 127 0.42 -0.97 -10.62
C LEU A 127 1.74 -1.59 -10.13
N MET A 128 1.85 -2.92 -10.11
CA MET A 128 3.12 -3.57 -9.72
C MET A 128 4.26 -3.25 -10.67
N LYS A 129 3.99 -3.19 -11.98
CA LYS A 129 5.00 -2.81 -12.97
C LYS A 129 5.56 -1.42 -12.69
N VAL A 130 4.68 -0.44 -12.45
CA VAL A 130 5.04 0.94 -12.10
C VAL A 130 5.91 0.98 -10.83
N LEU A 131 5.62 0.16 -9.83
CA LEU A 131 6.30 0.19 -8.55
C LEU A 131 7.52 -0.75 -8.45
N SER A 132 7.72 -1.62 -9.43
CA SER A 132 8.65 -2.76 -9.34
C SER A 132 10.11 -2.38 -9.10
N GLU A 133 10.59 -1.29 -9.69
CA GLU A 133 11.98 -0.84 -9.54
C GLU A 133 12.26 -0.22 -8.16
N LEU A 134 11.21 0.23 -7.47
CA LEU A 134 11.33 0.89 -6.18
C LEU A 134 11.25 -0.10 -5.00
N ILE A 135 10.55 -1.21 -5.18
CA ILE A 135 10.24 -2.15 -4.10
C ILE A 135 11.29 -3.27 -4.04
N PRO A 136 11.90 -3.55 -2.87
CA PRO A 136 12.77 -4.71 -2.72
C PRO A 136 12.06 -6.03 -3.04
N PRO A 137 12.74 -7.00 -3.70
CA PRO A 137 12.14 -8.28 -4.04
C PRO A 137 11.49 -8.97 -2.84
N GLY A 138 10.27 -9.47 -3.01
CA GLY A 138 9.52 -10.19 -1.97
C GLY A 138 8.75 -9.32 -0.98
N VAL A 139 8.94 -7.99 -0.98
CA VAL A 139 8.19 -7.09 -0.07
C VAL A 139 6.73 -6.94 -0.50
N LEU A 140 6.48 -6.86 -1.80
CA LEU A 140 5.14 -6.82 -2.36
C LEU A 140 5.06 -7.82 -3.51
N ASN A 141 4.14 -8.77 -3.38
CA ASN A 141 3.94 -9.84 -4.36
C ASN A 141 2.48 -9.86 -4.81
N VAL A 142 2.25 -10.13 -6.09
CA VAL A 142 0.91 -10.31 -6.63
C VAL A 142 0.79 -11.71 -7.20
N VAL A 143 -0.28 -12.41 -6.81
CA VAL A 143 -0.61 -13.75 -7.30
C VAL A 143 -2.02 -13.72 -7.86
N THR A 144 -2.17 -14.00 -9.15
CA THR A 144 -3.48 -14.07 -9.82
C THR A 144 -4.02 -15.49 -9.85
N GLY A 145 -5.35 -15.63 -9.91
CA GLY A 145 -6.03 -16.93 -9.95
C GLY A 145 -7.47 -16.81 -9.48
N PHE A 146 -8.20 -17.93 -9.48
CA PHE A 146 -9.59 -18.01 -9.01
C PHE A 146 -9.70 -17.97 -7.48
N GLY A 147 -10.86 -17.55 -6.95
CA GLY A 147 -11.23 -17.70 -5.53
C GLY A 147 -11.22 -16.43 -4.70
#